data_AF-A0A968MSV3-F1
#
_entry.id   AF-A0A968MSV3-F1
#
_cell.length_a   1.000
_cell.length_b   1.000
_cell.length_c   1.000
_cell.angle_alpha   90.00
_cell.angle_beta   90.00
_cell.angle_gamma   90.00
#
_symmetry.space_group_name_H-M   'P 1'
#
loop_
_entity.id
_entity.type
_entity.pdbx_description
1 polymer ?
#
loop_
_entity_poly.entity_id
_entity_poly.type
_entity_poly.pdbx_seq_one_letter_code
_entity_poly.pdbx_strand_id
1 'polypeptide(L)' 'MLPGCIQKKEKLLKDRITFADVCNHLGSIYLVLHQPDKSLDFHRKALAIRSEMGNTEGMAKSHNNVGETFFLSPETR' A
#
# COMPACT_ATOMS: atom_id res chain seq x y z
N MET A 1 -4.25 13.05 30.53
CA MET A 1 -4.74 13.40 29.18
C MET A 1 -3.52 13.66 28.31
N LEU A 2 -3.36 12.95 27.20
CA LEU A 2 -2.23 13.19 26.29
C LEU A 2 -2.36 14.61 25.70
N PRO A 3 -1.28 15.43 25.66
CA PRO A 3 -1.34 16.76 25.08
C PRO A 3 -1.83 16.70 23.62
N GLY A 4 -2.67 17.66 23.20
CA GLY A 4 -3.36 17.63 21.89
C GLY A 4 -2.44 17.51 20.67
N CYS A 5 -1.17 17.89 20.80
CA CYS A 5 -0.14 17.66 19.77
C CYS A 5 0.11 16.17 19.49
N ILE A 6 0.09 15.31 20.54
CA ILE A 6 0.26 13.86 20.42
C ILE A 6 -0.97 13.24 19.75
N GLN A 7 -2.18 13.62 20.16
CA GLN A 7 -3.42 13.14 19.53
C GLN A 7 -3.51 13.50 18.04
N LYS A 8 -3.09 14.72 17.68
CA LYS A 8 -3.06 15.13 16.27
C LYS A 8 -2.08 14.28 15.44
N LYS A 9 -0.92 13.96 16.00
CA LYS A 9 0.08 13.10 15.35
C LYS A 9 -0.41 11.66 15.20
N GLU A 10 -1.02 11.09 16.24
CA GLU A 10 -1.61 9.74 16.20
C GLU A 10 -2.69 9.62 15.13
N LYS A 11 -3.58 10.61 15.03
CA LYS A 11 -4.61 10.65 13.98
C LYS A 11 -3.99 10.69 12.58
N LEU A 12 -3.01 11.56 12.35
CA LEU A 12 -2.34 11.67 11.06
C LEU A 12 -1.61 10.37 10.66
N LEU A 13 -0.99 9.69 11.62
CA LEU A 13 -0.38 8.38 11.40
C LEU A 13 -1.43 7.34 11.03
N LYS A 14 -2.56 7.31 11.73
CA LYS A 14 -3.66 6.40 11.43
C LYS A 14 -4.23 6.62 10.03
N ASP A 15 -4.43 7.88 9.64
CA ASP A 15 -4.93 8.25 8.31
C ASP A 15 -3.98 7.77 7.20
N ARG A 16 -2.65 7.86 7.43
CA ARG A 16 -1.64 7.37 6.48
C ARG A 16 -1.62 5.85 6.35
N ILE A 17 -1.77 5.11 7.46
CA ILE A 17 -1.87 3.63 7.41
C ILE A 17 -3.11 3.24 6.61
N THR A 18 -4.26 3.83 6.94
CA THR A 18 -5.51 3.56 6.24
C THR A 18 -5.40 3.88 4.74
N PHE A 19 -4.76 4.99 4.38
CA PHE A 19 -4.53 5.33 2.97
C PHE A 19 -3.64 4.31 2.25
N ALA A 20 -2.58 3.82 2.90
CA ALA A 20 -1.74 2.77 2.34
C ALA A 20 -2.53 1.47 2.13
N ASP A 21 -3.41 1.10 3.05
CA ASP A 21 -4.27 -0.08 2.91
C ASP A 21 -5.24 0.09 1.75
N VAL A 22 -5.90 1.25 1.61
CA VAL A 22 -6.79 1.55 0.48
C VAL A 22 -6.03 1.46 -0.85
N CYS A 23 -4.81 2.02 -0.93
CA CYS A 23 -3.98 1.88 -2.12
C CYS A 23 -3.69 0.41 -2.43
N ASN A 24 -3.40 -0.40 -1.41
CA ASN A 24 -3.12 -1.82 -1.63
C ASN A 24 -4.35 -2.57 -2.16
N HIS A 25 -5.55 -2.29 -1.65
CA HIS A 25 -6.79 -2.89 -2.15
C HIS A 25 -7.10 -2.44 -3.59
N LEU A 26 -6.89 -1.16 -3.91
CA LEU A 26 -7.02 -0.66 -5.28
C LEU A 26 -6.09 -1.40 -6.24
N GLY A 27 -4.84 -1.65 -5.84
CA GLY A 27 -3.90 -2.46 -6.63
C GLY A 27 -4.47 -3.83 -6.96
N SER A 28 -4.96 -4.56 -5.94
CA SER A 28 -5.58 -5.88 -6.12
C SER A 28 -6.82 -5.82 -7.01
N ILE A 29 -7.65 -4.78 -6.92
CA ILE A 29 -8.81 -4.59 -7.81
C ILE A 29 -8.34 -4.40 -9.25
N TYR A 30 -7.33 -3.57 -9.50
CA TYR A 30 -6.79 -3.37 -10.84
C TYR A 30 -6.15 -4.63 -11.42
N LEU A 31 -5.56 -5.47 -10.58
CA LEU A 31 -5.04 -6.78 -10.98
C LEU A 31 -6.16 -7.70 -11.49
N VAL A 32 -7.28 -7.75 -10.76
CA VAL A 32 -8.49 -8.50 -11.18
C VAL A 32 -9.10 -7.92 -12.46
N LEU A 33 -8.97 -6.61 -12.68
CA LEU A 33 -9.40 -5.93 -13.91
C LEU A 33 -8.41 -6.08 -15.08
N HIS A 34 -7.42 -6.98 -14.98
CA HIS A 34 -6.37 -7.20 -15.98
C HIS A 34 -5.61 -5.92 -16.37
N GLN A 35 -5.40 -5.02 -15.40
CA GLN A 35 -4.64 -3.78 -15.56
C GLN A 35 -3.40 -3.81 -14.65
N PRO A 36 -2.38 -4.64 -14.97
CA PRO A 36 -1.22 -4.86 -14.12
C PRO A 36 -0.40 -3.58 -13.88
N ASP A 37 -0.26 -2.70 -14.88
CA ASP A 37 0.46 -1.43 -14.71
C ASP A 37 -0.15 -0.55 -13.60
N LYS A 38 -1.48 -0.42 -13.60
CA LYS A 38 -2.19 0.34 -12.55
C LYS A 38 -2.09 -0.38 -11.21
N SER A 39 -2.17 -1.70 -11.19
CA SER A 39 -1.96 -2.48 -9.97
C SER A 39 -0.60 -2.16 -9.32
N LEU A 40 0.47 -2.20 -10.13
CA LEU A 40 1.82 -1.88 -9.67
C LEU A 40 1.93 -0.46 -9.12
N ASP A 41 1.35 0.53 -9.79
CA ASP A 41 1.37 1.92 -9.32
C ASP A 41 0.73 2.07 -7.93
N PHE A 42 -0.41 1.42 -7.71
CA PHE A 42 -1.10 1.49 -6.43
C PHE A 42 -0.38 0.70 -5.32
N HIS A 43 0.16 -0.48 -5.61
CA HIS A 43 0.97 -1.23 -4.65
C HIS A 43 2.27 -0.49 -4.29
N ARG A 44 2.92 0.19 -5.26
CA ARG A 44 4.09 1.03 -5.02
C ARG A 44 3.77 2.27 -4.19
N LYS A 45 2.62 2.92 -4.42
CA LYS A 45 2.14 4.02 -3.55
C LYS A 45 1.94 3.57 -2.11
N ALA A 46 1.30 2.41 -1.91
CA ALA A 46 1.15 1.83 -0.57
C ALA A 46 2.51 1.56 0.09
N LEU A 47 3.46 1.01 -0.68
CA LEU A 47 4.81 0.73 -0.20
C LEU A 47 5.56 1.99 0.23
N ALA A 48 5.50 3.07 -0.56
CA ALA A 48 6.15 4.34 -0.24
C ALA A 48 5.66 4.90 1.10
N ILE A 49 4.34 4.90 1.32
CA ILE A 49 3.75 5.39 2.58
C ILE A 49 4.15 4.49 3.75
N ARG A 50 4.09 3.17 3.58
CA ARG A 50 4.49 2.22 4.63
C ARG A 50 5.99 2.34 4.94
N SER A 51 6.82 2.64 3.96
CA SER A 51 8.25 2.90 4.13
C SER A 51 8.52 4.21 4.89
N GLU A 52 7.86 5.31 4.54
CA GLU A 52 7.93 6.59 5.28
C GLU A 52 7.53 6.42 6.76
N MET A 53 6.63 5.50 7.04
CA MET A 53 6.15 5.20 8.39
C MET A 53 6.98 4.18 9.16
N GLY A 54 7.95 3.52 8.51
CA GLY A 54 8.67 2.39 9.10
C GLY A 54 7.77 1.17 9.39
N ASN A 55 6.64 1.03 8.69
CA ASN A 55 5.70 -0.08 8.86
C ASN A 55 6.19 -1.31 8.06
N THR A 56 7.06 -2.10 8.67
CA THR A 56 7.69 -3.28 8.06
C THR A 56 6.69 -4.37 7.66
N GLU A 57 5.67 -4.62 8.48
CA GLU A 57 4.60 -5.58 8.16
C GLU A 57 3.82 -5.15 6.92
N GLY A 58 3.46 -3.86 6.85
CA GLY A 58 2.80 -3.29 5.68
C GLY A 58 3.69 -3.38 4.44
N MET A 59 4.99 -3.11 4.56
CA MET A 59 5.93 -3.22 3.45
C MET A 59 5.99 -4.64 2.89
N ALA A 60 6.05 -5.66 3.75
CA ALA A 60 6.04 -7.06 3.34
C ALA A 60 4.78 -7.40 2.54
N LYS A 61 3.60 -6.96 3.01
CA LYS A 61 2.33 -7.13 2.29
C LYS A 61 2.34 -6.44 0.92
N SER A 62 2.85 -5.22 0.84
CA SER A 62 2.99 -4.50 -0.44
C SER A 62 3.93 -5.24 -1.40
N HIS A 63 5.08 -5.72 -0.94
CA HIS A 63 6.02 -6.47 -1.77
C HIS A 63 5.43 -7.78 -2.29
N ASN A 64 4.70 -8.51 -1.44
CA ASN A 64 4.01 -9.73 -1.86
C ASN A 64 3.03 -9.46 -3.01
N ASN A 65 2.23 -8.40 -2.89
CA ASN A 65 1.25 -8.03 -3.91
C ASN A 65 1.90 -7.54 -5.21
N VAL A 66 3.05 -6.87 -5.13
CA VAL A 66 3.86 -6.53 -6.32
C VAL A 66 4.34 -7.80 -7.02
N GLY A 67 4.86 -8.78 -6.27
CA GLY A 67 5.28 -10.07 -6.81
C GLY A 67 4.13 -10.84 -7.45
N GLU A 68 2.98 -10.89 -6.80
CA GLU A 68 1.75 -11.47 -7.34
C GLU A 68 1.32 -10.79 -8.64
N THR A 69 1.39 -9.45 -8.70
CA THR A 69 1.08 -8.70 -9.91
C THR A 69 2.01 -9.09 -11.07
N PHE A 70 3.32 -9.20 -10.83
CA PHE A 70 4.27 -9.65 -11.86
C PHE A 70 4.11 -11.11 -12.27
N PHE A 71 3.64 -11.97 -11.36
CA PHE A 71 3.37 -13.37 -11.67
C PHE A 71 2.11 -13.54 -12.53
N LEU A 72 1.09 -12.71 -12.28
CA LEU A 72 -0.18 -12.75 -12.99
C LEU A 72 -0.20 -11.87 -14.26
N SER A 73 0.75 -10.94 -14.41
CA SER A 73 0.89 -10.13 -15.60
C SER A 73 1.35 -10.99 -16.79
N PRO A 74 0.58 -11.05 -17.90
CA PRO A 74 0.93 -11.87 -19.04
C PRO A 74 2.20 -11.39 -19.78
N GLU A 75 2.66 -10.15 -19.55
CA GLU A 75 3.87 -9.61 -20.16
C GLU A 75 5.16 -10.35 -19.78
N THR A 76 5.13 -11.13 -18.69
CA THR A 76 6.29 -11.89 -18.18
C THR A 76 6.31 -13.37 -18.58
N ARG A 77 5.38 -13.83 -19.44
CA ARG A 77 5.25 -15.24 -19.86
C ARG A 77 5.66 -15.52 -21.30
#